data_AF-A0A3D5TG79-F1
#
_entry.id   AF-A0A3D5TG79-F1
#
_cell.length_a   1.000
_cell.length_b   1.000
_cell.length_c   1.000
_cell.angle_alpha   90.00
_cell.angle_beta   90.00
_cell.angle_gamma   90.00
#
_symmetry.space_group_name_H-M   'P 1'
#
loop_
_entity.id
_entity.type
_entity.pdbx_description
1 polymer ?
#
loop_
_entity_poly.entity_id
_entity_poly.type
_entity_poly.pdbx_seq_one_letter_code
_entity_poly.pdbx_strand_id
1 'polypeptide(L)'
;MKKNSPLAAYKTARTNLWILLALSAVNVLFALLGSDTYFLFSCFISYLVAIYARVFYDYTWDPVYLVIGILIALVILAVYLLCCLLSKKRRGWLIAALVLFSVDTAAMLLYYVIELSVTDILTDILDFVIHGLVLWILISGVRRSREALEEADVPEPLPLNTEFYDASQGGIPNTPSLGQPTDKKHRTLLSAVYGSHEIEVRRSYGLTELIVDGKVYGREEGVVESGYTISARVGGHAIETEFTPGGKQLLRVDGQVIAKKQRLF
;
A
#
# COMPACT_ATOMS: atom_id res chain seq x y z
N MET A 1 -11.99 -9.86 21.10
CA MET A 1 -11.35 -8.90 20.16
C MET A 1 -11.16 -9.58 18.81
N LYS A 2 -11.76 -9.07 17.73
CA LYS A 2 -11.53 -9.58 16.36
C LYS A 2 -10.06 -9.32 16.03
N LYS A 3 -9.25 -10.36 15.78
CA LYS A 3 -7.87 -10.16 15.29
C LYS A 3 -7.96 -9.45 13.94
N ASN A 4 -7.36 -8.27 13.82
CA ASN A 4 -7.22 -7.59 12.52
C ASN A 4 -6.56 -8.56 11.52
N SER A 5 -7.03 -8.58 10.26
CA SER A 5 -6.44 -9.43 9.23
C SER A 5 -4.97 -9.04 8.98
N PRO A 6 -4.11 -9.98 8.53
CA PRO A 6 -2.72 -9.69 8.20
C PRO A 6 -2.60 -8.51 7.23
N LEU A 7 -3.42 -8.51 6.18
CA LEU A 7 -3.49 -7.43 5.19
C LEU A 7 -3.82 -6.07 5.80
N ALA A 8 -4.76 -6.01 6.74
CA ALA A 8 -5.14 -4.76 7.40
C ALA A 8 -3.98 -4.20 8.23
N ALA A 9 -3.32 -5.03 9.04
CA ALA A 9 -2.16 -4.61 9.84
C ALA A 9 -1.02 -4.09 8.95
N TYR A 10 -0.74 -4.76 7.83
CA TYR A 10 0.29 -4.35 6.89
C TYR A 10 -0.04 -3.02 6.20
N LYS A 11 -1.30 -2.84 5.77
CA LYS A 11 -1.78 -1.57 5.20
C LYS A 11 -1.67 -0.43 6.20
N THR A 12 -2.13 -0.64 7.44
CA THR A 12 -2.03 0.37 8.51
C THR A 12 -0.59 0.81 8.73
N ALA A 13 0.36 -0.13 8.78
CA ALA A 13 1.78 0.21 8.95
C ALA A 13 2.33 1.04 7.79
N ARG A 14 1.99 0.69 6.55
CA ARG A 14 2.42 1.45 5.36
C ARG A 14 1.79 2.84 5.30
N THR A 15 0.50 2.97 5.64
CA THR A 15 -0.17 4.27 5.71
C THR A 15 0.47 5.16 6.76
N ASN A 16 0.78 4.62 7.95
CA ASN A 16 1.47 5.37 9.00
C ASN A 16 2.88 5.79 8.57
N LEU A 17 3.59 4.96 7.81
CA LEU A 17 4.90 5.34 7.27
C LEU A 17 4.82 6.55 6.31
N TRP A 18 3.76 6.64 5.49
CA TRP A 18 3.49 7.81 4.65
C TRP A 18 3.16 9.06 5.46
N ILE A 19 2.32 8.93 6.50
CA ILE A 19 1.97 10.04 7.40
C ILE A 19 3.23 10.55 8.11
N LEU A 20 4.07 9.64 8.59
CA LEU A 20 5.36 9.96 9.25
C LEU A 20 6.23 10.79 8.31
N LEU A 21 6.42 10.33 7.07
CA LEU A 21 7.23 11.04 6.07
C LEU A 21 6.68 12.43 5.78
N ALA A 22 5.36 12.56 5.60
CA ALA A 22 4.71 13.84 5.29
C ALA A 22 4.89 14.85 6.43
N LEU A 23 4.60 14.45 7.68
CA LEU A 23 4.74 15.33 8.84
C LEU A 23 6.19 15.65 9.16
N SER A 24 7.13 14.72 8.91
CA SER A 24 8.57 15.00 8.99
C SER A 24 9.00 16.08 8.00
N ALA A 25 8.52 16.02 6.75
CA ALA A 25 8.82 17.05 5.76
C ALA A 25 8.26 18.42 6.17
N VAL A 26 7.05 18.46 6.75
CA VAL A 26 6.45 19.70 7.27
C VAL A 26 7.27 20.25 8.45
N ASN A 27 7.68 19.42 9.40
CA ASN A 27 8.52 19.83 10.53
C ASN A 27 9.87 20.38 10.08
N VAL A 28 10.54 19.72 9.12
CA VAL A 28 11.79 20.21 8.54
C VAL A 28 11.59 21.60 7.93
N LEU A 29 10.52 21.78 7.14
CA LEU A 29 10.20 23.08 6.55
C LEU A 29 9.96 24.15 7.62
N PHE A 30 9.17 23.84 8.64
CA PHE A 30 8.85 24.78 9.71
C PHE A 30 10.08 25.17 10.53
N ALA A 31 10.94 24.20 10.87
CA ALA A 31 12.20 24.47 11.56
C ALA A 31 13.12 25.39 10.76
N LEU A 32 13.26 25.17 9.44
CA LEU A 32 14.09 26.02 8.58
C LEU A 32 13.52 27.44 8.42
N LEU A 33 12.20 27.58 8.48
CA LEU A 33 11.50 28.87 8.47
C LEU A 33 11.53 29.59 9.83
N GLY A 34 12.07 28.95 10.87
CA GLY A 34 12.11 29.50 12.23
C GLY A 34 10.75 29.51 12.93
N SER A 35 9.86 28.57 12.59
CA SER A 35 8.57 28.40 13.26
C SER A 35 8.71 27.54 14.51
N ASP A 36 8.01 27.93 15.59
CA ASP A 36 7.92 27.15 16.84
C ASP A 36 6.90 25.99 16.75
N THR A 37 6.32 25.73 15.57
CA THR A 37 5.33 24.67 15.41
C THR A 37 6.01 23.33 15.15
N TYR A 38 5.68 22.33 15.99
CA TYR A 38 6.19 20.96 15.88
C TYR A 38 5.07 19.93 15.88
N PHE A 39 5.05 19.06 14.87
CA PHE A 39 4.15 17.92 14.79
C PHE A 39 4.82 16.65 15.35
N LEU A 40 4.24 16.05 16.38
CA LEU A 40 4.84 14.92 17.12
C LEU A 40 5.03 13.66 16.29
N PHE A 41 4.20 13.43 15.27
CA PHE A 41 4.29 12.23 14.44
C PHE A 41 5.34 12.44 13.33
N SER A 42 6.62 12.50 13.70
CA SER A 42 7.71 12.83 12.78
C SER A 42 9.01 12.08 13.08
N CYS A 43 9.97 12.17 12.15
CA CYS A 43 11.33 11.70 12.31
C CYS A 43 12.16 12.75 13.06
N PHE A 44 12.50 12.45 14.31
CA PHE A 44 13.18 13.34 15.23
C PHE A 44 14.52 13.83 14.69
N ILE A 45 15.36 12.94 14.14
CA ILE A 45 16.70 13.31 13.63
C ILE A 45 16.57 14.33 12.49
N SER A 46 15.60 14.16 11.58
CA SER A 46 15.43 15.09 10.46
C SER A 46 15.03 16.50 10.94
N TYR A 47 14.18 16.56 11.96
CA TYR A 47 13.79 17.81 12.62
C TYR A 47 14.96 18.45 13.36
N LEU A 48 15.72 17.67 14.12
CA LEU A 48 16.87 18.14 14.89
C LEU A 48 17.95 18.74 13.97
N VAL A 49 18.24 18.09 12.84
CA VAL A 49 19.16 18.61 11.81
C VAL A 49 18.69 19.97 11.29
N ALA A 50 17.39 20.13 11.04
CA ALA A 50 16.82 21.38 10.55
C ALA A 50 16.89 22.51 11.60
N ILE A 51 16.64 22.21 12.88
CA ILE A 51 16.80 23.17 13.98
C ILE A 51 18.25 23.63 14.07
N TYR A 52 19.21 22.70 14.15
CA TYR A 52 20.61 23.09 14.31
C TYR A 52 21.08 23.92 13.11
N ALA A 53 20.72 23.53 11.88
CA ALA A 53 21.03 24.31 10.69
C ALA A 53 20.51 25.75 10.79
N ARG A 54 19.28 25.93 11.29
CA ARG A 54 18.70 27.25 11.52
C ARG A 54 19.44 28.03 12.60
N VAL A 55 19.71 27.40 13.75
CA VAL A 55 20.43 28.02 14.88
C VAL A 55 21.82 28.49 14.45
N PHE A 56 22.57 27.66 13.72
CA PHE A 56 23.89 28.04 13.22
C PHE A 56 23.81 29.18 12.21
N TYR A 57 22.81 29.19 11.32
CA TYR A 57 22.58 30.31 10.42
C TYR A 57 22.27 31.60 11.17
N ASP A 58 21.38 31.58 12.16
CA ASP A 58 21.03 32.78 12.92
C ASP A 58 22.22 33.32 13.74
N TYR A 59 23.12 32.45 14.18
CA TYR A 59 24.33 32.83 14.91
C TYR A 59 25.44 33.39 13.99
N THR A 60 25.65 32.77 12.82
CA THR A 60 26.80 33.08 11.95
C THR A 60 26.45 33.99 10.78
N TRP A 61 25.18 34.09 10.42
CA TRP A 61 24.67 34.72 9.20
C TRP A 61 25.19 34.08 7.90
N ASP A 62 25.76 32.88 7.96
CA ASP A 62 26.27 32.16 6.80
C ASP A 62 25.23 31.16 6.27
N PRO A 63 24.68 31.34 5.05
CA PRO A 63 23.68 30.44 4.49
C PRO A 63 24.18 29.01 4.24
N VAL A 64 25.49 28.75 4.30
CA VAL A 64 26.06 27.40 4.12
C VAL A 64 25.46 26.39 5.09
N TYR A 65 25.16 26.80 6.33
CA TYR A 65 24.58 25.93 7.35
C TYR A 65 23.15 25.49 6.99
N LEU A 66 22.34 26.39 6.41
CA LEU A 66 21.00 26.04 5.90
C LEU A 66 21.11 25.04 4.76
N VAL A 67 22.03 25.26 3.81
CA VAL A 67 22.23 24.36 2.67
C VAL A 67 22.62 22.96 3.14
N ILE A 68 23.60 22.85 4.05
CA ILE A 68 24.03 21.57 4.61
C ILE A 68 22.88 20.89 5.35
N GLY A 69 22.15 21.62 6.20
CA GLY A 69 21.00 21.08 6.94
C GLY A 69 19.90 20.55 6.02
N ILE A 70 19.54 21.32 4.99
CA ILE A 70 18.56 20.91 3.97
C ILE A 70 19.01 19.63 3.27
N LEU A 71 20.27 19.55 2.83
CA LEU A 71 20.79 18.38 2.15
C LEU A 71 20.72 17.13 3.04
N ILE A 72 21.14 17.23 4.30
CA ILE A 72 21.09 16.11 5.24
C ILE A 72 19.63 15.68 5.51
N ALA A 73 18.74 16.64 5.77
CA ALA A 73 17.32 16.33 6.02
C ALA A 73 16.67 15.66 4.80
N LEU A 74 16.94 16.15 3.58
CA LEU A 74 16.43 15.55 2.35
C LEU A 74 16.94 14.13 2.12
N VAL A 75 18.21 13.85 2.46
CA VAL A 75 18.75 12.48 2.39
C VAL A 75 17.99 11.54 3.31
N ILE A 76 17.73 11.95 4.56
CA ILE A 76 16.95 11.15 5.52
C ILE A 76 15.54 10.89 4.98
N LEU A 77 14.84 11.94 4.54
CA LEU A 77 13.48 11.83 3.99
C LEU A 77 13.44 10.98 2.71
N ALA A 78 14.46 11.04 1.87
CA ALA A 78 14.56 10.23 0.65
C ALA A 78 14.69 8.74 0.98
N VAL A 79 15.42 8.37 2.04
CA VAL A 79 15.51 6.97 2.50
C VAL A 79 14.15 6.48 3.01
N TYR A 80 13.42 7.30 3.76
CA TYR A 80 12.05 6.97 4.18
C TYR A 80 11.09 6.87 2.98
N LEU A 81 11.18 7.77 2.01
CA LEU A 81 10.42 7.72 0.77
C LEU A 81 10.66 6.41 0.00
N LEU A 82 11.92 5.97 -0.08
CA LEU A 82 12.26 4.69 -0.70
C LEU A 82 11.59 3.51 0.03
N CYS A 83 11.57 3.55 1.37
CA CYS A 83 10.87 2.55 2.17
C CYS A 83 9.34 2.59 1.93
N CYS A 84 8.73 3.77 1.85
CA CYS A 84 7.31 3.95 1.52
C CYS A 84 6.95 3.30 0.17
N LEU A 85 7.73 3.60 -0.87
CA LEU A 85 7.47 3.15 -2.24
C LEU A 85 7.67 1.63 -2.38
N LEU A 86 8.75 1.10 -1.82
CA LEU A 86 9.17 -0.28 -2.07
C LEU A 86 8.58 -1.30 -1.09
N SER A 87 8.06 -0.86 0.06
CA SER A 87 7.32 -1.71 1.01
C SER A 87 6.07 -2.33 0.41
N LYS A 88 5.53 -1.80 -0.69
CA LYS A 88 4.39 -2.39 -1.41
C LYS A 88 4.61 -3.85 -1.83
N LYS A 89 5.82 -4.17 -2.30
CA LYS A 89 6.13 -5.45 -2.97
C LYS A 89 7.01 -6.36 -2.13
N ARG A 90 7.79 -5.81 -1.20
CA ARG A 90 8.77 -6.57 -0.44
C ARG A 90 8.76 -6.14 1.02
N ARG A 91 8.56 -7.11 1.91
CA ARG A 91 8.59 -6.91 3.37
C ARG A 91 9.88 -6.27 3.88
N GLY A 92 11.01 -6.51 3.19
CA GLY A 92 12.34 -6.01 3.60
C GLY A 92 12.39 -4.49 3.77
N TRP A 93 11.64 -3.74 2.97
CA TRP A 93 11.59 -2.27 3.09
C TRP A 93 10.79 -1.79 4.29
N LEU A 94 9.77 -2.54 4.73
CA LEU A 94 9.08 -2.22 5.97
C LEU A 94 9.94 -2.58 7.20
N ILE A 95 10.77 -3.63 7.10
CA ILE A 95 11.79 -3.94 8.12
C ILE A 95 12.83 -2.83 8.19
N ALA A 96 13.33 -2.36 7.03
CA ALA A 96 14.27 -1.24 6.99
C ALA A 96 13.69 0.03 7.61
N ALA A 97 12.43 0.38 7.31
CA ALA A 97 11.73 1.50 7.95
C ALA A 97 11.64 1.35 9.47
N LEU A 98 11.33 0.14 9.97
CA LEU A 98 11.30 -0.13 11.39
C LEU A 98 12.68 0.08 12.04
N VAL A 99 13.76 -0.39 11.40
CA VAL A 99 15.13 -0.21 11.90
C VAL A 99 15.49 1.27 11.95
N LEU A 100 15.24 2.02 10.87
CA LEU A 100 15.50 3.46 10.80
C LEU A 100 14.75 4.21 11.89
N PHE A 101 13.44 3.93 12.05
CA PHE A 101 12.64 4.57 13.09
C PHE A 101 13.04 4.15 14.51
N SER A 102 13.57 2.94 14.69
CA SER A 102 14.12 2.52 15.99
C SER A 102 15.39 3.31 16.34
N VAL A 103 16.26 3.56 15.35
CA VAL A 103 17.45 4.41 15.53
C VAL A 103 17.04 5.86 15.82
N ASP A 104 16.04 6.38 15.13
CA ASP A 104 15.47 7.71 15.35
C ASP A 104 14.91 7.86 16.77
N THR A 105 14.15 6.86 17.24
CA THR A 105 13.64 6.82 18.62
C THR A 105 14.77 6.77 19.64
N ALA A 106 15.83 5.99 19.38
CA ALA A 106 16.99 5.90 20.26
C ALA A 106 17.79 7.21 20.30
N ALA A 107 17.91 7.91 19.16
CA ALA A 107 18.55 9.22 19.10
C ALA A 107 17.76 10.28 19.87
N MET A 108 16.43 10.26 19.77
CA MET A 108 15.55 11.10 20.59
C MET A 108 15.78 10.82 22.09
N LEU A 109 15.71 9.57 22.53
CA LEU A 109 15.95 9.21 23.93
C LEU A 109 17.33 9.66 24.40
N LEU A 110 18.37 9.46 23.59
CA LEU A 110 19.72 9.88 23.91
C LEU A 110 19.83 11.40 24.06
N TYR A 111 19.21 12.16 23.14
CA TYR A 111 19.19 13.62 23.19
C TYR A 111 18.58 14.12 24.49
N TYR A 112 17.40 13.62 24.87
CA TYR A 112 16.76 14.00 26.14
C TYR A 112 17.55 13.60 27.39
N VAL A 113 18.27 12.48 27.34
CA VAL A 113 19.15 12.05 28.44
C VAL A 113 20.37 12.96 28.59
N ILE A 114 20.97 13.42 27.48
CA ILE A 114 22.17 14.25 27.50
C ILE A 114 21.86 15.70 27.88
N GLU A 115 20.84 16.30 27.27
CA GLU A 115 20.51 17.71 27.49
C GLU A 115 19.91 17.95 28.89
N LEU A 116 19.50 16.89 29.61
CA LEU A 116 18.79 16.95 30.90
C LEU A 116 17.59 17.92 30.92
N SER A 117 17.13 18.34 29.75
CA SER A 117 16.13 19.37 29.58
C SER A 117 14.82 18.75 29.13
N VAL A 118 13.93 18.49 30.08
CA VAL A 118 12.50 18.33 29.79
C VAL A 118 11.91 19.74 29.89
N THR A 119 12.05 20.52 28.83
CA THR A 119 11.60 21.92 28.80
C THR A 119 10.09 22.03 28.88
N ASP A 120 9.37 21.08 28.27
CA ASP A 120 7.92 21.00 28.33
C ASP A 120 7.48 19.53 28.45
N ILE A 121 7.35 19.12 29.72
CA ILE A 121 7.01 17.76 30.17
C ILE A 121 5.83 17.16 29.40
N LEU A 122 4.82 17.96 29.06
CA LEU A 122 3.63 17.45 28.37
C LEU A 122 3.95 17.09 26.92
N THR A 123 4.66 17.97 26.21
CA THR A 123 5.03 17.72 24.81
C THR A 123 6.05 16.60 24.68
N ASP A 124 7.03 16.54 25.59
CA ASP A 124 8.10 15.53 25.58
C ASP A 124 7.54 14.13 25.87
N ILE A 125 6.66 13.99 26.88
CA ILE A 125 5.97 12.72 27.16
C ILE A 125 5.13 12.29 25.96
N LEU A 126 4.42 13.23 25.34
CA LEU A 126 3.57 12.91 24.20
C LEU A 126 4.41 12.46 23.00
N ASP A 127 5.60 13.02 22.78
CA ASP A 127 6.50 12.60 21.71
C ASP A 127 6.98 11.15 21.91
N PHE A 128 7.35 10.78 23.15
CA PHE A 128 7.69 9.39 23.48
C PHE A 128 6.52 8.44 23.26
N VAL A 129 5.30 8.83 23.64
CA VAL A 129 4.09 8.02 23.44
C VAL A 129 3.82 7.81 21.95
N ILE A 130 3.96 8.86 21.14
CA ILE A 130 3.75 8.78 19.69
C ILE A 130 4.81 7.91 19.03
N HIS A 131 6.09 8.07 19.39
CA HIS A 131 7.16 7.18 18.92
C HIS A 131 6.90 5.72 19.28
N GLY A 132 6.50 5.45 20.53
CA GLY A 132 6.10 4.10 20.98
C GLY A 132 4.93 3.54 20.18
N LEU A 133 3.92 4.36 19.88
CA LEU A 133 2.78 3.98 19.05
C LEU A 133 3.20 3.64 17.62
N VAL A 134 4.04 4.46 16.99
CA VAL A 134 4.55 4.21 15.62
C VAL A 134 5.39 2.93 15.58
N LEU A 135 6.26 2.72 16.56
CA LEU A 135 7.03 1.46 16.69
C LEU A 135 6.08 0.26 16.79
N TRP A 136 5.06 0.32 17.64
CA TRP A 136 4.08 -0.76 17.77
C TRP A 136 3.34 -1.05 16.46
N ILE A 137 2.94 -0.01 15.72
CA ILE A 137 2.29 -0.13 14.41
C ILE A 137 3.23 -0.80 13.39
N LEU A 138 4.49 -0.34 13.30
CA LEU A 138 5.47 -0.88 12.37
C LEU A 138 5.84 -2.33 12.72
N ILE A 139 6.06 -2.65 13.99
CA ILE A 139 6.30 -4.02 14.46
C ILE A 139 5.13 -4.93 14.10
N SER A 140 3.90 -4.47 14.32
CA SER A 140 2.68 -5.22 13.98
C SER A 140 2.57 -5.48 12.47
N GLY A 141 2.90 -4.48 11.65
CA GLY A 141 2.96 -4.62 10.19
C GLY A 141 4.04 -5.58 9.73
N VAL A 142 5.25 -5.49 10.28
CA VAL A 142 6.38 -6.37 9.93
C VAL A 142 6.07 -7.83 10.30
N ARG A 143 5.55 -8.09 11.51
CA ARG A 143 5.20 -9.45 11.97
C ARG A 143 4.22 -10.15 11.04
N ARG A 144 3.29 -9.40 10.44
CA ARG A 144 2.23 -9.91 9.56
C ARG A 144 2.50 -9.73 8.08
N SER A 145 3.67 -9.17 7.72
CA SER A 145 4.01 -8.80 6.35
C SER A 145 4.06 -9.98 5.38
N ARG A 146 4.52 -11.15 5.84
CA ARG A 146 4.59 -12.35 5.00
C ARG A 146 3.20 -12.82 4.60
N GLU A 147 2.36 -13.09 5.60
CA GLU A 147 0.96 -13.50 5.41
C GLU A 147 0.20 -12.47 4.57
N ALA A 148 0.40 -11.18 4.83
CA ALA A 148 -0.26 -10.10 4.08
C ALA A 148 0.16 -10.02 2.61
N LEU A 149 1.43 -10.28 2.28
CA LEU A 149 1.91 -10.28 0.90
C LEU A 149 1.46 -11.54 0.16
N GLU A 150 1.48 -12.70 0.83
CA GLU A 150 0.94 -13.96 0.28
C GLU A 150 -0.58 -13.83 0.02
N GLU A 151 -1.35 -13.32 0.98
CA GLU A 151 -2.80 -13.05 0.86
C GLU A 151 -3.10 -12.02 -0.25
N ALA A 152 -2.24 -11.03 -0.45
CA ALA A 152 -2.41 -10.05 -1.53
C ALA A 152 -2.13 -10.64 -2.92
N ASP A 153 -1.27 -11.66 -3.02
CA ASP A 153 -0.89 -12.28 -4.28
C ASP A 153 -1.82 -13.42 -4.71
N VAL A 154 -2.43 -14.13 -3.75
CA VAL A 154 -3.35 -15.23 -4.01
C VAL A 154 -4.79 -14.72 -4.16
N PRO A 155 -5.48 -14.98 -5.30
CA PRO A 155 -6.92 -14.79 -5.39
C PRO A 155 -7.63 -15.67 -4.37
N GLU A 156 -8.53 -15.10 -3.55
CA GLU A 156 -9.37 -15.88 -2.64
C GLU A 156 -10.52 -16.49 -3.46
N PRO A 157 -10.58 -17.83 -3.63
CA PRO A 157 -11.75 -18.50 -4.18
C PRO A 157 -12.84 -18.54 -3.09
N LEU A 158 -14.02 -18.02 -3.42
CA LEU A 158 -15.19 -18.00 -2.55
C LEU A 158 -16.02 -19.28 -2.78
N PRO A 159 -16.93 -19.68 -1.85
CA PRO A 159 -17.45 -21.04 -1.78
C PRO A 159 -17.93 -21.58 -3.12
N LEU A 160 -17.49 -22.80 -3.39
CA LEU A 160 -17.82 -23.60 -4.57
C LEU A 160 -19.34 -23.78 -4.62
N ASN A 161 -20.04 -23.02 -5.45
CA ASN A 161 -21.41 -23.37 -5.80
C ASN A 161 -21.32 -24.48 -6.85
N THR A 162 -21.42 -25.72 -6.38
CA THR A 162 -21.40 -26.94 -7.20
C THR A 162 -22.66 -27.14 -8.04
N GLU A 163 -23.73 -26.38 -7.78
CA GLU A 163 -24.97 -26.50 -8.52
C GLU A 163 -24.90 -25.70 -9.83
N PHE A 164 -24.31 -26.36 -10.83
CA PHE A 164 -24.54 -26.03 -12.22
C PHE A 164 -25.99 -26.39 -12.57
N TYR A 165 -26.86 -25.39 -12.68
CA TYR A 165 -28.17 -25.56 -13.32
C TYR A 165 -28.10 -24.96 -14.72
N ASP A 166 -28.65 -25.67 -15.71
CA ASP A 166 -28.66 -25.21 -17.10
C ASP A 166 -29.54 -23.96 -17.23
N ALA A 167 -28.91 -22.78 -17.15
CA ALA A 167 -29.56 -21.48 -17.27
C ALA A 167 -29.89 -21.11 -18.73
N SER A 168 -29.69 -22.02 -19.71
CA SER A 168 -30.06 -21.80 -21.12
C SER A 168 -31.57 -21.60 -21.34
N GLN A 169 -32.40 -21.91 -20.34
CA GLN A 169 -33.86 -21.72 -20.35
C GLN A 169 -34.30 -20.24 -20.39
N GLY A 170 -33.39 -19.27 -20.19
CA GLY A 170 -33.71 -17.85 -20.09
C GLY A 170 -33.84 -17.06 -21.42
N GLY A 171 -33.65 -17.69 -22.58
CA GLY A 171 -33.87 -17.08 -23.90
C GLY A 171 -32.93 -15.93 -24.30
N ILE A 172 -31.98 -15.53 -23.43
CA ILE A 172 -30.99 -14.50 -23.72
C ILE A 172 -29.76 -15.16 -24.34
N PRO A 173 -29.31 -14.72 -25.53
CA PRO A 173 -28.20 -15.35 -26.24
C PRO A 173 -26.87 -15.21 -25.48
N ASN A 174 -26.02 -16.23 -25.62
CA ASN A 174 -24.64 -16.18 -25.12
C ASN A 174 -23.83 -15.14 -25.90
N THR A 175 -22.85 -14.54 -25.22
CA THR A 175 -21.87 -13.64 -25.85
C THR A 175 -20.99 -14.47 -26.79
N PRO A 176 -20.81 -14.06 -28.06
CA PRO A 176 -19.90 -14.74 -28.97
C PRO A 176 -18.45 -14.58 -28.49
N SER A 177 -17.64 -15.62 -28.70
CA SER A 177 -16.22 -15.55 -28.37
C SER A 177 -15.50 -14.59 -29.32
N LEU A 178 -14.56 -13.81 -28.77
CA LEU A 178 -13.65 -12.92 -29.47
C LEU A 178 -12.39 -13.66 -30.01
N GLY A 179 -12.32 -14.98 -29.82
CA GLY A 179 -11.23 -15.83 -30.28
C GLY A 179 -10.32 -16.31 -29.14
N GLN A 180 -9.04 -16.52 -29.48
CA GLN A 180 -8.04 -17.01 -28.54
C GLN A 180 -7.43 -15.86 -27.70
N PRO A 181 -6.95 -16.17 -26.48
CA PRO A 181 -6.18 -15.23 -25.67
C PRO A 181 -4.93 -14.76 -26.39
N THR A 182 -4.41 -13.61 -26.00
CA THR A 182 -3.14 -13.14 -26.57
C THR A 182 -1.96 -14.03 -26.15
N ASP A 183 -1.05 -14.31 -27.08
CA ASP A 183 0.20 -15.04 -26.81
C ASP A 183 1.26 -14.20 -26.08
N LYS A 184 0.99 -12.90 -25.85
CA LYS A 184 1.91 -12.02 -25.12
C LYS A 184 2.11 -12.51 -23.69
N LYS A 185 3.27 -12.18 -23.12
CA LYS A 185 3.55 -12.42 -21.69
C LYS A 185 2.45 -11.79 -20.84
N HIS A 186 1.77 -12.62 -20.07
CA HIS A 186 0.61 -12.24 -19.28
C HIS A 186 0.82 -12.51 -17.80
N ARG A 187 -0.03 -11.89 -16.99
CA ARG A 187 -0.24 -12.24 -15.58
C ARG A 187 -1.70 -12.65 -15.38
N THR A 188 -1.95 -13.68 -14.59
CA THR A 188 -3.30 -14.01 -14.14
C THR A 188 -3.70 -13.07 -13.01
N LEU A 189 -4.81 -12.35 -13.20
CA LEU A 189 -5.40 -11.45 -12.20
C LEU A 189 -6.31 -12.22 -11.25
N LEU A 190 -7.22 -13.04 -11.80
CA LEU A 190 -8.10 -13.96 -11.10
C LEU A 190 -8.21 -15.26 -11.89
N SER A 191 -8.44 -16.37 -11.19
CA SER A 191 -8.78 -17.67 -11.76
C SER A 191 -9.71 -18.37 -10.78
N ALA A 192 -10.74 -19.02 -11.30
CA ALA A 192 -11.67 -19.83 -10.54
C ALA A 192 -12.36 -20.86 -11.43
N VAL A 193 -12.86 -21.91 -10.80
CA VAL A 193 -13.70 -22.92 -11.45
C VAL A 193 -15.13 -22.72 -10.98
N TYR A 194 -16.07 -22.69 -11.93
CA TYR A 194 -17.50 -22.61 -11.66
C TYR A 194 -18.23 -23.71 -12.43
N GLY A 195 -18.73 -24.72 -11.73
CA GLY A 195 -19.24 -25.95 -12.36
C GLY A 195 -18.14 -26.64 -13.17
N SER A 196 -18.36 -26.81 -14.47
CA SER A 196 -17.39 -27.34 -15.44
C SER A 196 -16.54 -26.27 -16.13
N HIS A 197 -16.80 -24.98 -15.86
CA HIS A 197 -16.15 -23.89 -16.57
C HIS A 197 -14.92 -23.39 -15.81
N GLU A 198 -13.79 -23.30 -16.51
CA GLU A 198 -12.61 -22.60 -16.02
C GLU A 198 -12.69 -21.13 -16.45
N ILE A 199 -12.73 -20.23 -15.46
CA ILE A 199 -12.88 -18.79 -15.69
C ILE A 199 -11.60 -18.09 -15.24
N GLU A 200 -11.01 -17.33 -16.15
CA GLU A 200 -9.78 -16.60 -15.88
C GLU A 200 -9.86 -15.16 -16.35
N VAL A 201 -9.18 -14.29 -15.60
CA VAL A 201 -8.97 -12.90 -15.97
C VAL A 201 -7.47 -12.70 -16.09
N ARG A 202 -6.99 -12.42 -17.30
CA ARG A 202 -5.57 -12.24 -17.58
C ARG A 202 -5.28 -10.82 -18.03
N ARG A 203 -4.05 -10.35 -17.79
CA ARG A 203 -3.59 -9.06 -18.30
C ARG A 203 -2.23 -9.14 -18.98
N SER A 204 -2.16 -8.56 -20.16
CA SER A 204 -0.99 -8.50 -21.04
C SER A 204 -0.77 -7.06 -21.49
N TYR A 205 0.22 -6.36 -20.92
CA TYR A 205 0.66 -5.02 -21.35
C TYR A 205 -0.48 -4.07 -21.80
N GLY A 206 -1.39 -3.75 -20.89
CA GLY A 206 -2.50 -2.81 -21.15
C GLY A 206 -3.78 -3.46 -21.64
N LEU A 207 -3.77 -4.73 -22.04
CA LEU A 207 -4.96 -5.49 -22.41
C LEU A 207 -5.36 -6.42 -21.27
N THR A 208 -6.59 -6.29 -20.76
CA THR A 208 -7.23 -7.28 -19.87
C THR A 208 -8.19 -8.15 -20.68
N GLU A 209 -8.16 -9.45 -20.46
CA GLU A 209 -9.06 -10.42 -21.13
C GLU A 209 -9.85 -11.21 -20.09
N LEU A 210 -11.17 -11.34 -20.32
CA LEU A 210 -12.04 -12.30 -19.63
C LEU A 210 -12.11 -13.57 -20.48
N ILE A 211 -11.67 -14.68 -19.90
CA ILE A 211 -11.48 -15.97 -20.57
C ILE A 211 -12.37 -17.02 -19.87
N VAL A 212 -13.09 -17.81 -20.66
CA VAL A 212 -13.84 -18.97 -20.19
C VAL A 212 -13.48 -20.16 -21.08
N ASP A 213 -13.03 -21.25 -20.46
CA ASP A 213 -12.56 -22.48 -21.14
C ASP A 213 -11.56 -22.21 -22.27
N GLY A 214 -10.60 -21.32 -22.01
CA GLY A 214 -9.55 -20.96 -22.98
C GLY A 214 -10.01 -20.06 -24.14
N LYS A 215 -11.25 -19.56 -24.13
CA LYS A 215 -11.76 -18.60 -25.13
C LYS A 215 -12.02 -17.24 -24.52
N VAL A 216 -11.69 -16.18 -25.26
CA VAL A 216 -11.93 -14.79 -24.81
C VAL A 216 -13.38 -14.40 -25.09
N TYR A 217 -14.01 -13.75 -24.13
CA TYR A 217 -15.39 -13.22 -24.24
C TYR A 217 -15.50 -11.72 -24.00
N GLY A 218 -14.45 -11.09 -23.47
CA GLY A 218 -14.42 -9.65 -23.31
C GLY A 218 -13.00 -9.13 -23.13
N ARG A 219 -12.79 -7.88 -23.55
CA ARG A 219 -11.49 -7.21 -23.52
C ARG A 219 -11.67 -5.79 -22.99
N GLU A 220 -10.68 -5.35 -22.23
CA GLU A 220 -10.52 -3.95 -21.85
C GLU A 220 -9.10 -3.51 -22.18
N GLU A 221 -8.97 -2.39 -22.89
CA GLU A 221 -7.68 -1.79 -23.23
C GLU A 221 -7.42 -0.53 -22.40
N GLY A 222 -6.20 -0.39 -21.90
CA GLY A 222 -5.77 0.81 -21.18
C GLY A 222 -4.43 0.60 -20.52
N VAL A 223 -3.48 1.53 -20.73
CA VAL A 223 -2.14 1.45 -20.15
C VAL A 223 -2.20 1.49 -18.62
N VAL A 224 -3.08 2.34 -18.08
CA VAL A 224 -3.34 2.49 -16.64
C VAL A 224 -4.68 1.85 -16.29
N GLU A 225 -4.72 1.01 -15.26
CA GLU A 225 -5.98 0.49 -14.74
C GLU A 225 -6.65 1.56 -13.87
N SER A 226 -7.52 2.40 -14.43
CA SER A 226 -8.32 3.39 -13.70
C SER A 226 -9.62 2.83 -13.11
N GLY A 227 -9.87 1.54 -13.35
CA GLY A 227 -11.11 0.83 -13.02
C GLY A 227 -11.80 0.39 -14.31
N TYR A 228 -12.38 -0.81 -14.31
CA TYR A 228 -13.06 -1.39 -15.48
C TYR A 228 -14.05 -2.47 -15.06
N THR A 229 -15.01 -2.74 -15.94
CA THR A 229 -15.90 -3.89 -15.87
C THR A 229 -15.95 -4.59 -17.21
N ILE A 230 -15.71 -5.90 -17.23
CA ILE A 230 -15.89 -6.75 -18.41
C ILE A 230 -16.98 -7.75 -18.08
N SER A 231 -18.02 -7.83 -18.90
CA SER A 231 -19.14 -8.77 -18.74
C SER A 231 -19.34 -9.62 -19.98
N ALA A 232 -19.75 -10.86 -19.78
CA ALA A 232 -20.08 -11.82 -20.83
C ALA A 232 -21.15 -12.79 -20.34
N ARG A 233 -21.89 -13.40 -21.27
CA ARG A 233 -22.82 -14.49 -20.99
C ARG A 233 -22.31 -15.78 -21.62
N VAL A 234 -22.03 -16.80 -20.81
CA VAL A 234 -21.48 -18.08 -21.27
C VAL A 234 -22.24 -19.21 -20.60
N GLY A 235 -22.72 -20.17 -21.39
CA GLY A 235 -23.49 -21.30 -20.87
C GLY A 235 -24.78 -20.87 -20.13
N GLY A 236 -25.38 -19.73 -20.51
CA GLY A 236 -26.56 -19.18 -19.82
C GLY A 236 -26.26 -18.32 -18.60
N HIS A 237 -25.03 -18.38 -18.06
CA HIS A 237 -24.59 -17.64 -16.87
C HIS A 237 -24.00 -16.27 -17.22
N ALA A 238 -24.30 -15.26 -16.41
CA ALA A 238 -23.70 -13.93 -16.49
C ALA A 238 -22.37 -13.90 -15.74
N ILE A 239 -21.27 -13.75 -16.45
CA ILE A 239 -19.91 -13.69 -15.91
C ILE A 239 -19.40 -12.26 -15.99
N GLU A 240 -18.89 -11.74 -14.89
CA GLU A 240 -18.42 -10.36 -14.81
C GLU A 240 -17.11 -10.27 -14.02
N THR A 241 -16.15 -9.52 -14.53
CA THR A 241 -14.98 -9.09 -13.75
C THR A 241 -14.93 -7.57 -13.63
N GLU A 242 -14.64 -7.12 -12.40
CA GLU A 242 -14.58 -5.71 -12.04
C GLU A 242 -13.22 -5.42 -11.39
N PHE A 243 -12.58 -4.32 -11.78
CA PHE A 243 -11.47 -3.72 -11.06
C PHE A 243 -11.87 -2.36 -10.54
N THR A 244 -11.74 -2.14 -9.23
CA THR A 244 -12.02 -0.83 -8.63
C THR A 244 -10.76 0.03 -8.55
N PRO A 245 -10.89 1.37 -8.54
CA PRO A 245 -9.77 2.27 -8.26
C PRO A 245 -9.06 1.98 -6.92
N GLY A 246 -9.78 1.41 -5.95
CA GLY A 246 -9.26 0.96 -4.65
C GLY A 246 -8.48 -0.37 -4.69
N GLY A 247 -8.33 -0.96 -5.88
CA GLY A 247 -7.38 -2.05 -6.13
C GLY A 247 -7.96 -3.42 -5.85
N LYS A 248 -9.28 -3.47 -5.72
CA LYS A 248 -10.04 -4.69 -5.55
C LYS A 248 -10.40 -5.20 -6.94
N GLN A 249 -9.97 -6.42 -7.24
CA GLN A 249 -10.42 -7.18 -8.39
C GLN A 249 -11.48 -8.18 -7.92
N LEU A 250 -12.61 -8.25 -8.64
CA LEU A 250 -13.68 -9.20 -8.42
C LEU A 250 -13.95 -10.01 -9.68
N LEU A 251 -14.36 -11.26 -9.50
CA LEU A 251 -14.96 -12.11 -10.51
C LEU A 251 -16.28 -12.64 -9.96
N ARG A 252 -17.34 -12.47 -10.75
CA ARG A 252 -18.70 -12.83 -10.42
C ARG A 252 -19.30 -13.75 -11.46
N VAL A 253 -20.15 -14.65 -11.01
CA VAL A 253 -21.06 -15.44 -11.85
C VAL A 253 -22.46 -15.28 -11.28
N ASP A 254 -23.41 -14.84 -12.09
CA ASP A 254 -24.80 -14.53 -11.72
C ASP A 254 -24.89 -13.62 -10.49
N GLY A 255 -24.00 -12.62 -10.43
CA GLY A 255 -23.90 -11.65 -9.33
C GLY A 255 -23.16 -12.17 -8.08
N GLN A 256 -22.95 -13.48 -7.94
CA GLN A 256 -22.19 -14.07 -6.84
C GLN A 256 -20.69 -13.93 -7.07
N VAL A 257 -19.95 -13.42 -6.08
CA VAL A 257 -18.48 -13.33 -6.16
C VAL A 257 -17.87 -14.72 -5.99
N ILE A 258 -17.16 -15.20 -7.01
CA ILE A 258 -16.50 -16.51 -7.01
C ILE A 258 -14.98 -16.40 -6.82
N ALA A 259 -14.38 -15.26 -7.17
CA ALA A 259 -12.99 -14.95 -6.86
C ALA A 259 -12.81 -13.46 -6.58
N LYS A 260 -11.86 -13.13 -5.71
CA LYS A 260 -11.47 -11.75 -5.43
C LYS A 260 -9.98 -11.65 -5.15
N LYS A 261 -9.39 -10.50 -5.47
CA LYS A 261 -7.98 -10.18 -5.15
C LYS A 261 -7.86 -8.73 -4.73
N GLN A 262 -7.15 -8.47 -3.63
CA GLN A 262 -6.94 -7.12 -3.12
C GLN A 262 -5.47 -6.73 -3.30
N ARG A 263 -5.23 -5.70 -4.11
CA ARG A 263 -3.90 -5.13 -4.23
C ARG A 263 -3.55 -4.28 -3.02
N LEU A 264 -2.28 -4.35 -2.63
CA LEU A 264 -1.64 -3.40 -1.74
C LEU A 264 -1.32 -2.17 -2.57
N PHE A 265 -2.02 -1.05 -2.38
CA PHE A 265 -1.57 0.22 -2.95
C PHE A 265 -0.44 0.82 -2.14
#